data_AF-A0A934EPA5-F1
#
_entry.id   AF-A0A934EPA5-F1
#
_cell.length_a   1.000
_cell.length_b   1.000
_cell.length_c   1.000
_cell.angle_alpha   90.00
_cell.angle_beta   90.00
_cell.angle_gamma   90.00
#
_symmetry.space_group_name_H-M   'P 1'
#
loop_
_entity.id
_entity.type
_entity.pdbx_description
1 polymer ?
#
loop_
_entity_poly.entity_id
_entity_poly.type
_entity_poly.pdbx_seq_one_letter_code
_entity_poly.pdbx_strand_id
1 'polypeptide(L)'
;MTRKALLTALFLLAVSNLLLHYRIHNFMVKDALDPGIMHFNATKFLAFLFPLIDVVVVTLLFMSGKTSVYGYLLNGLIVIYGTVFMSHFSIAELTARSAPAADWIIKSTLPDIGIAWGDFFIGKALYDISMNGP
;
A
#
# COMPACT_ATOMS: atom_id res chain seq x y z
N MET A 1 20.99 6.40 10.17
CA MET A 1 20.62 5.49 9.06
C MET A 1 20.95 6.21 7.75
N THR A 2 21.52 5.54 6.75
CA THR A 2 21.91 6.24 5.50
C THR A 2 20.68 6.43 4.59
N ARG A 3 20.63 7.53 3.84
CA ARG A 3 19.54 7.80 2.88
C ARG A 3 19.29 6.65 1.91
N LYS A 4 20.35 5.98 1.47
CA LYS A 4 20.27 4.79 0.60
C LYS A 4 19.53 3.65 1.29
N ALA A 5 19.83 3.36 2.55
CA ALA A 5 19.15 2.31 3.31
C ALA A 5 17.65 2.60 3.48
N LEU A 6 17.29 3.86 3.75
CA LEU A 6 15.89 4.28 3.85
C LEU A 6 15.17 4.17 2.49
N LEU A 7 15.79 4.59 1.38
CA LEU A 7 15.22 4.43 0.04
C LEU A 7 15.01 2.95 -0.32
N THR A 8 15.98 2.09 -0.01
CA THR A 8 15.85 0.65 -0.22
C THR A 8 14.71 0.07 0.62
N ALA A 9 14.61 0.48 1.89
CA ALA A 9 13.56 -0.01 2.77
C ALA A 9 12.16 0.45 2.31
N LEU A 10 12.01 1.72 1.92
CA LEU A 10 10.79 2.26 1.32
C LEU A 10 10.40 1.45 0.07
N PHE A 11 11.33 1.28 -0.88
CA PHE A 11 11.07 0.53 -2.10
C PHE A 11 10.66 -0.92 -1.82
N LEU A 12 11.34 -1.61 -0.90
CA LEU A 12 11.01 -2.99 -0.55
C LEU A 12 9.65 -3.12 0.14
N LEU A 13 9.28 -2.18 1.02
CA LEU A 13 7.95 -2.16 1.64
C LEU A 13 6.86 -1.87 0.61
N ALA A 14 7.04 -0.86 -0.24
CA ALA A 14 6.10 -0.54 -1.31
C ALA A 14 5.90 -1.73 -2.26
N VAL A 15 6.98 -2.41 -2.69
CA VAL A 15 6.90 -3.61 -3.54
C VAL A 15 6.19 -4.75 -2.82
N SER A 16 6.50 -4.97 -1.54
CA SER A 16 5.83 -6.00 -0.74
C SER A 16 4.33 -5.71 -0.62
N ASN A 17 3.96 -4.45 -0.40
CA ASN A 17 2.57 -4.00 -0.33
C ASN A 17 1.84 -4.17 -1.67
N LEU A 18 2.51 -3.87 -2.80
CA LEU A 18 1.99 -4.09 -4.15
C LEU A 18 1.71 -5.57 -4.42
N LEU A 19 2.66 -6.44 -4.09
CA LEU A 19 2.52 -7.89 -4.28
C LEU A 19 1.44 -8.48 -3.36
N LEU A 20 1.31 -7.96 -2.14
CA LEU A 20 0.25 -8.32 -1.20
C LEU A 20 -1.13 -7.95 -1.77
N HIS A 21 -1.27 -6.74 -2.30
CA HIS A 21 -2.50 -6.31 -2.97
C HIS A 21 -2.82 -7.15 -4.21
N TYR A 22 -1.83 -7.51 -5.03
CA TYR A 22 -2.05 -8.40 -6.17
C TYR A 22 -2.49 -9.81 -5.73
N ARG A 23 -1.92 -10.32 -4.63
CA ARG A 23 -2.29 -11.63 -4.07
C ARG A 23 -3.74 -11.64 -3.57
N ILE A 24 -4.19 -10.58 -2.92
CA ILE A 24 -5.54 -10.47 -2.33
C ILE A 24 -6.57 -10.08 -3.41
N HIS A 25 -6.23 -9.11 -4.26
CA HIS A 25 -7.08 -8.55 -5.30
C HIS A 25 -6.56 -8.87 -6.70
N ASN A 26 -6.38 -10.16 -7.01
CA ASN A 26 -5.99 -10.56 -8.35
C ASN A 26 -7.04 -10.12 -9.37
N PHE A 27 -6.66 -9.19 -10.26
CA PHE A 27 -7.53 -8.63 -11.28
C PHE A 27 -7.59 -9.47 -12.56
N MET A 28 -6.80 -10.54 -12.65
CA MET A 28 -6.96 -11.61 -13.63
C MET A 28 -7.70 -12.78 -12.97
N VAL A 29 -9.02 -12.78 -13.13
CA VAL A 29 -9.93 -13.72 -12.46
C VAL A 29 -10.25 -14.86 -13.40
N LYS A 30 -10.14 -16.10 -12.92
CA LYS A 30 -10.52 -17.29 -13.70
C LYS A 30 -12.02 -17.30 -13.97
N ASP A 31 -12.40 -17.73 -15.17
CA ASP A 31 -13.79 -18.02 -15.48
C ASP A 31 -14.31 -19.16 -14.58
N ALA A 32 -15.57 -19.05 -14.16
CA ALA A 32 -16.18 -20.04 -13.26
C ALA A 32 -16.46 -21.38 -13.95
N LEU A 33 -16.67 -21.36 -15.26
CA LEU A 33 -16.99 -22.53 -16.09
C LEU A 33 -15.74 -23.09 -16.79
N ASP A 34 -14.79 -22.24 -17.16
CA ASP A 34 -13.51 -22.66 -17.77
C ASP A 34 -12.29 -22.01 -17.08
N PRO A 35 -11.66 -22.69 -16.10
CA PRO A 35 -10.51 -22.17 -15.37
C PRO A 35 -9.27 -21.84 -16.23
N GLY A 36 -9.24 -22.26 -17.50
CA GLY A 36 -8.19 -21.90 -18.47
C GLY A 36 -8.33 -20.48 -19.04
N ILE A 37 -9.52 -19.88 -18.92
CA ILE A 37 -9.81 -18.53 -19.41
C ILE A 37 -9.70 -17.52 -18.26
N MET A 38 -8.99 -16.43 -18.51
CA MET A 38 -8.77 -15.36 -17.53
C MET A 38 -9.51 -14.09 -17.98
N HIS A 39 -10.30 -13.52 -17.09
CA HIS A 39 -11.04 -12.29 -17.30
C HIS A 39 -10.44 -11.15 -16.48
N PHE A 40 -10.39 -9.96 -17.08
CA PHE A 40 -9.95 -8.76 -16.39
C PHE A 40 -11.07 -8.17 -15.52
N ASN A 41 -10.76 -7.88 -14.26
CA ASN A 41 -11.67 -7.23 -13.33
C ASN A 41 -11.17 -5.83 -12.97
N ALA A 42 -11.82 -4.80 -13.53
CA ALA A 42 -11.45 -3.41 -13.34
C ALA A 42 -11.51 -2.96 -11.87
N THR A 43 -12.49 -3.44 -11.09
CA THR A 43 -12.64 -3.10 -9.68
C THR A 43 -11.44 -3.58 -8.86
N LYS A 44 -10.98 -4.82 -9.10
CA LYS A 44 -9.79 -5.36 -8.44
C LYS A 44 -8.51 -4.68 -8.92
N PHE A 45 -8.48 -4.25 -10.18
CA PHE A 45 -7.35 -3.49 -10.72
C PHE A 45 -7.22 -2.11 -10.05
N LEU A 46 -8.33 -1.45 -9.71
CA LEU A 46 -8.28 -0.17 -8.99
C LEU A 46 -7.61 -0.31 -7.61
N ALA A 47 -7.83 -1.42 -6.91
CA ALA A 47 -7.15 -1.70 -5.63
C ALA A 47 -5.63 -1.87 -5.77
N PHE A 48 -5.13 -2.16 -6.97
CA PHE A 48 -3.71 -2.29 -7.27
C PHE A 48 -3.05 -0.95 -7.63
N LEU A 49 -3.83 0.08 -7.98
CA LEU A 49 -3.31 1.33 -8.53
C LEU A 49 -2.54 2.16 -7.51
N PHE A 50 -3.04 2.27 -6.27
CA PHE A 50 -2.37 3.06 -5.22
C PHE A 50 -1.02 2.46 -4.80
N PRO A 51 -0.91 1.15 -4.51
CA PRO A 51 0.40 0.55 -4.27
C PRO A 51 1.35 0.67 -5.48
N LEU A 52 0.83 0.65 -6.71
CA LEU A 52 1.66 0.83 -7.92
C LEU A 52 2.23 2.25 -8.00
N ILE A 53 1.39 3.25 -7.74
CA ILE A 53 1.80 4.66 -7.67
C ILE A 53 2.84 4.84 -6.56
N ASP A 54 2.66 4.19 -5.41
CA ASP A 54 3.60 4.24 -4.30
C ASP A 54 4.98 3.66 -4.69
N VAL A 55 5.00 2.44 -5.24
CA VAL A 55 6.26 1.81 -5.71
C VAL A 55 7.00 2.67 -6.71
N VAL A 56 6.29 3.22 -7.71
CA VAL A 56 6.93 3.92 -8.82
C VAL A 56 7.12 5.40 -8.50
N VAL A 57 6.03 6.13 -8.30
CA VAL A 57 6.04 7.59 -8.21
C VAL A 57 6.62 8.05 -6.89
N VAL A 58 6.19 7.50 -5.75
CA VAL A 58 6.70 7.92 -4.44
C VAL A 58 8.19 7.62 -4.32
N THR A 59 8.64 6.43 -4.70
CA THR A 59 10.07 6.09 -4.71
C THR A 59 10.88 7.08 -5.56
N LEU A 60 10.44 7.38 -6.79
CA LEU A 60 11.11 8.34 -7.68
C LEU A 60 11.17 9.75 -7.05
N LEU A 61 10.09 10.20 -6.42
CA LEU A 61 10.06 11.51 -5.75
C LEU A 61 11.04 11.57 -4.57
N PHE A 62 11.23 10.48 -3.84
CA PHE A 62 12.23 10.42 -2.77
C PHE A 62 13.66 10.23 -3.26
N MET A 63 13.90 9.83 -4.52
CA MET A 63 15.25 9.73 -5.07
C MET A 63 15.97 11.07 -5.17
N SER A 64 15.24 12.19 -5.27
CA SER A 64 15.79 13.55 -5.28
C SER A 64 15.33 14.35 -4.06
N GLY A 65 16.26 15.04 -3.39
CA GLY A 65 15.94 15.91 -2.26
C GLY A 65 15.04 17.10 -2.64
N LYS A 66 15.02 17.51 -3.92
CA LYS A 66 14.17 18.60 -4.41
C LYS A 66 12.70 18.21 -4.50
N THR A 67 12.42 16.92 -4.63
CA THR A 67 11.06 16.37 -4.81
C THR A 67 10.56 15.61 -3.59
N SER A 68 11.35 15.55 -2.51
CA SER A 68 11.00 14.82 -1.29
C SER A 68 9.74 15.37 -0.61
N VAL A 69 9.46 16.68 -0.74
CA VAL A 69 8.21 17.30 -0.26
C VAL A 69 7.00 16.65 -0.94
N TYR A 70 7.05 16.48 -2.27
CA TYR A 70 5.97 15.85 -3.02
C TYR A 70 5.87 14.35 -2.72
N GLY A 71 7.02 13.69 -2.53
CA GLY A 71 7.07 12.29 -2.08
C GLY A 71 6.36 12.10 -0.75
N TYR A 72 6.68 12.95 0.23
CA TYR A 72 6.06 12.95 1.56
C TYR A 72 4.55 13.19 1.51
N LEU A 73 4.11 14.20 0.76
CA LEU A 73 2.69 14.51 0.62
C LEU A 73 1.93 13.37 -0.07
N LEU A 74 2.43 12.87 -1.20
CA LEU A 74 1.77 11.79 -1.94
C LEU A 74 1.69 10.50 -1.14
N ASN A 75 2.79 10.12 -0.49
CA ASN A 75 2.86 8.92 0.35
C ASN A 75 1.91 9.02 1.56
N GLY A 76 1.83 10.20 2.20
CA GLY A 76 0.84 10.47 3.25
C GLY A 76 -0.61 10.40 2.75
N LEU A 77 -0.91 10.94 1.56
CA LEU A 77 -2.25 10.83 0.97
C LEU A 77 -2.61 9.36 0.70
N ILE A 78 -1.69 8.59 0.11
CA ILE A 78 -1.89 7.16 -0.17
C ILE A 78 -2.18 6.39 1.12
N VAL A 79 -1.41 6.63 2.20
CA VAL A 79 -1.61 5.93 3.48
C VAL A 79 -2.95 6.26 4.11
N ILE A 80 -3.39 7.52 4.05
CA ILE A 80 -4.67 7.97 4.61
C ILE A 80 -5.84 7.36 3.82
N TYR A 81 -5.84 7.52 2.50
CA TYR A 81 -6.90 6.93 1.66
C TYR A 81 -6.93 5.42 1.75
N GLY A 82 -5.76 4.78 1.71
CA GLY A 82 -5.62 3.34 1.90
C GLY A 82 -6.22 2.90 3.24
N THR A 83 -5.89 3.59 4.34
CA THR A 83 -6.46 3.30 5.67
C THR A 83 -7.98 3.39 5.67
N VAL A 84 -8.56 4.45 5.10
CA VAL A 84 -10.01 4.63 5.05
C VAL A 84 -10.68 3.52 4.23
N PHE A 85 -10.18 3.23 3.03
CA PHE A 85 -10.77 2.21 2.15
C PHE A 85 -10.65 0.81 2.75
N MET A 86 -9.46 0.44 3.23
CA MET A 86 -9.21 -0.85 3.85
C MET A 86 -10.05 -1.05 5.12
N SER A 87 -10.14 -0.02 5.97
CA SER A 87 -10.97 -0.08 7.18
C SER A 87 -12.45 -0.22 6.83
N HIS A 88 -12.95 0.54 5.86
CA HIS A 88 -14.33 0.45 5.41
C HIS A 88 -14.66 -0.97 4.89
N PHE A 89 -13.81 -1.54 4.04
CA PHE A 89 -13.96 -2.92 3.55
C PHE A 89 -13.94 -3.94 4.67
N SER A 90 -12.97 -3.83 5.60
CA SER A 90 -12.88 -4.73 6.75
C SER A 90 -14.12 -4.69 7.62
N ILE A 91 -14.62 -3.49 7.95
CA ILE A 91 -15.82 -3.34 8.77
C ILE A 91 -17.02 -3.96 8.06
N ALA A 92 -17.22 -3.68 6.77
CA ALA A 92 -18.33 -4.23 6.00
C ALA A 92 -18.32 -5.76 5.96
N GLU A 93 -17.17 -6.35 5.62
CA GLU A 93 -16.99 -7.80 5.50
C GLU A 93 -17.12 -8.52 6.85
N LEU A 94 -16.46 -8.02 7.90
CA LEU A 94 -16.49 -8.64 9.23
C LEU A 94 -17.86 -8.54 9.88
N THR A 95 -18.57 -7.43 9.67
CA THR A 95 -19.95 -7.25 10.15
C THR A 95 -20.90 -8.19 9.43
N ALA A 96 -20.81 -8.29 8.10
CA ALA A 96 -21.68 -9.16 7.30
C ALA A 96 -21.59 -10.64 7.72
N ARG A 97 -20.39 -11.10 8.11
CA ARG A 97 -20.17 -12.49 8.56
C ARG A 97 -20.26 -12.68 10.08
N SER A 98 -20.62 -11.64 10.85
CA SER A 98 -20.67 -11.68 12.32
C SER A 98 -19.38 -12.25 12.94
N ALA A 99 -18.24 -11.76 12.47
CA ALA A 99 -16.94 -12.32 12.82
C ALA A 99 -16.62 -12.20 14.33
N PRO A 100 -16.01 -13.22 14.96
CA PRO A 100 -15.56 -13.14 16.34
C PRO A 100 -14.51 -12.03 16.53
N ALA A 101 -14.47 -11.39 17.71
CA ALA A 101 -13.57 -10.26 17.99
C ALA A 101 -12.09 -10.48 17.61
N ALA A 102 -11.56 -11.71 17.78
CA ALA A 102 -10.19 -12.05 17.39
C ALA A 102 -9.91 -11.86 15.89
N ASP A 103 -10.90 -12.13 15.03
CA ASP A 103 -10.77 -12.00 13.58
C ASP A 103 -10.71 -10.53 13.15
N TRP A 104 -11.21 -9.60 13.97
CA TRP A 104 -11.13 -8.16 13.67
C TRP A 104 -9.71 -7.60 13.73
N ILE A 105 -8.81 -8.28 14.45
CA ILE A 105 -7.42 -7.84 14.57
C ILE A 105 -6.55 -8.54 13.52
N ILE A 106 -6.69 -9.87 13.40
CA ILE A 106 -5.76 -10.68 12.59
C ILE A 106 -6.25 -10.87 11.14
N LYS A 107 -7.57 -10.95 10.92
CA LYS A 107 -8.17 -11.22 9.61
C LYS A 107 -8.84 -9.99 8.99
N SER A 108 -8.67 -8.82 9.60
CA SER A 108 -8.96 -7.54 8.96
C SER A 108 -7.75 -7.07 8.16
N THR A 109 -7.89 -5.93 7.50
CA THR A 109 -6.80 -5.21 6.84
C THR A 109 -5.92 -4.42 7.80
N LEU A 110 -6.11 -4.56 9.13
CA LEU A 110 -5.29 -3.83 10.12
C LEU A 110 -3.78 -4.12 9.99
N PRO A 111 -3.33 -5.37 9.75
CA PRO A 111 -1.92 -5.64 9.48
C PRO A 111 -1.42 -4.94 8.21
N ASP A 112 -2.23 -4.92 7.15
CA ASP A 112 -1.88 -4.27 5.87
C ASP A 112 -1.77 -2.75 6.03
N ILE A 113 -2.67 -2.14 6.81
CA ILE A 113 -2.60 -0.74 7.23
C ILE A 113 -1.30 -0.48 8.00
N GLY A 114 -0.92 -1.37 8.91
CA GLY A 114 0.34 -1.27 9.65
C GLY A 114 1.58 -1.24 8.74
N ILE A 115 1.60 -2.05 7.67
CA ILE A 115 2.67 -2.04 6.65
C ILE A 115 2.70 -0.69 5.94
N ALA A 116 1.54 -0.17 5.52
CA ALA A 116 1.45 1.11 4.82
C ALA A 116 1.95 2.28 5.71
N TRP A 117 1.61 2.28 7.01
CA TRP A 117 2.14 3.26 7.95
C TRP A 117 3.65 3.10 8.20
N GLY A 118 4.14 1.86 8.21
CA GLY A 118 5.58 1.58 8.26
C GLY A 118 6.33 2.21 7.08
N ASP A 119 5.80 2.05 5.87
CA ASP A 119 6.31 2.71 4.66
C ASP A 119 6.30 4.24 4.81
N PHE A 120 5.18 4.80 5.29
CA PHE A 120 5.05 6.23 5.51
C PHE A 120 6.08 6.81 6.47
N PHE A 121 6.39 6.13 7.58
CA PHE A 121 7.40 6.62 8.51
C PHE A 121 8.81 6.60 7.92
N ILE A 122 9.10 5.68 7.00
CA ILE A 122 10.36 5.71 6.23
C ILE A 122 10.37 6.90 5.28
N GLY A 123 9.27 7.17 4.59
CA GLY A 123 9.08 8.36 3.74
C GLY A 123 9.29 9.66 4.54
N LYS A 124 8.73 9.76 5.74
CA LYS A 124 8.96 10.87 6.66
C LYS A 124 10.43 11.03 7.01
N ALA A 125 11.13 9.95 7.35
CA ALA A 125 12.55 10.00 7.66
C ALA A 125 13.40 10.48 6.46
N LEU A 126 13.05 10.05 5.24
CA LEU A 126 13.68 10.53 4.01
C LEU A 126 13.43 12.02 3.76
N TYR A 127 12.22 12.48 4.04
CA TYR A 127 11.84 13.89 3.96
C TYR A 127 12.66 14.74 4.94
N ASP A 128 12.69 14.35 6.21
CA ASP A 128 13.38 15.09 7.28
C ASP A 128 14.88 15.24 6.96
N ILE A 129 15.54 14.17 6.51
CA ILE A 129 16.96 14.21 6.10
C ILE A 129 17.17 15.09 4.87
N SER A 130 16.20 15.14 3.95
CA SER A 130 16.30 15.97 2.74
C SER A 130 16.13 17.46 3.05
N MET A 131 15.36 17.82 4.08
CA MET A 131 15.10 19.20 4.48
C MET A 131 16.15 19.77 5.44
N ASN A 132 16.73 18.92 6.30
CA ASN A 132 17.70 19.36 7.31
C ASN A 132 19.15 19.47 6.78
N GLY A 133 19.37 19.21 5.49
CA GLY A 133 20.70 19.15 4.88
C GLY A 133 21.47 17.85 5.25
N PRO A 134 22.46 17.44 4.44
CA PRO A 134 23.42 16.42 4.84
C PRO A 134 24.26 16.85 6.05
#